data_AF-R0JAW6-F1
#
_entry.id   AF-R0JAW6-F1
#
_cell.length_a   1.000
_cell.length_b   1.000
_cell.length_c   1.000
_cell.angle_alpha   90.00
_cell.angle_beta   90.00
_cell.angle_gamma   90.00
#
_symmetry.space_group_name_H-M   'P 1'
#
loop_
_entity.id
_entity.type
_entity.pdbx_description
1 polymer ?
#
loop_
_entity_poly.entity_id
_entity_poly.type
_entity_poly.pdbx_seq_one_letter_code
_entity_poly.pdbx_strand_id
1 'polypeptide(L)'
;MFRLDSWRDGWHAWPQGHSWPGLQGDVDAAFAWDGRTYLIQGSQVSIYLSGQGHRQVEGYPKALQDELGVPVADAAFTCPGSTELYVIAGDRMRRVDLTQTPRHAGELLQLPHDGVDGAMCTADGIFLFRGDSYYQYRSVDELLGARQPAPPKSIAVDLFHCPQ
;
A
#
# COMPACT_ATOMS: atom_id res chain seq x y z
N MET A 1 12.96 -4.64 5.46
CA MET A 1 11.52 -4.72 5.77
C MET A 1 11.36 -5.17 7.22
N PHE A 2 10.43 -4.57 7.97
CA PHE A 2 10.07 -5.03 9.31
C PHE A 2 8.75 -5.79 9.26
N ARG A 3 8.61 -6.78 10.14
CA ARG A 3 7.37 -7.49 10.36
C ARG A 3 6.77 -7.04 11.69
N LEU A 4 5.60 -6.39 11.64
CA LEU A 4 5.00 -5.75 12.82
C LEU A 4 4.11 -6.69 13.64
N ASP A 5 3.59 -7.77 13.06
CA ASP A 5 2.73 -8.74 13.77
C ASP A 5 3.51 -9.69 14.69
N SER A 6 4.82 -9.82 14.49
CA SER A 6 5.72 -10.65 15.31
C SER A 6 6.58 -9.82 16.28
N TRP A 7 6.14 -8.62 16.66
CA TRP A 7 6.94 -7.70 17.49
C TRP A 7 7.36 -8.28 18.84
N ARG A 8 6.59 -9.22 19.38
CA ARG A 8 6.91 -9.94 20.64
C ARG A 8 8.17 -10.79 20.54
N ASP A 9 8.57 -11.16 19.33
CA ASP A 9 9.79 -11.91 19.05
C ASP A 9 11.01 -11.00 18.85
N GLY A 10 10.81 -9.68 19.01
CA GLY A 10 11.82 -8.65 18.82
C GLY A 10 11.76 -7.96 17.45
N TRP A 11 12.52 -6.87 17.32
CA TRP A 11 12.59 -6.08 16.10
C TRP A 11 13.78 -6.49 15.25
N HIS A 12 13.50 -7.02 14.06
CA HIS A 12 14.54 -7.36 13.08
C HIS A 12 14.13 -6.92 11.68
N ALA A 13 15.01 -6.18 11.02
CA ALA A 13 14.87 -5.86 9.62
C ALA A 13 15.41 -7.02 8.77
N TRP A 14 14.58 -7.52 7.84
CA TRP A 14 15.00 -8.54 6.89
C TRP A 14 15.23 -7.93 5.50
N PRO A 15 16.22 -8.43 4.74
CA PRO A 15 16.33 -8.14 3.32
C PRO A 15 15.06 -8.57 2.60
N GLN A 16 14.60 -7.77 1.63
CA GLN A 16 13.34 -8.04 0.94
C GLN A 16 13.36 -9.40 0.22
N GLY A 17 14.49 -9.75 -0.40
CA GLY A 17 14.68 -11.02 -1.10
C GLY A 17 14.56 -12.28 -0.23
N HIS A 18 14.59 -12.14 1.10
CA HIS A 18 14.33 -13.26 2.01
C HIS A 18 12.86 -13.71 1.97
N SER A 19 11.95 -12.73 1.91
CA SER A 19 10.50 -12.99 1.86
C SER A 19 9.96 -12.96 0.44
N TRP A 20 10.57 -12.20 -0.46
CA TRP A 20 10.08 -11.96 -1.82
C TRP A 20 11.16 -12.36 -2.84
N PRO A 21 11.23 -13.63 -3.25
CA PRO A 21 12.24 -14.10 -4.20
C PRO A 21 12.23 -13.25 -5.48
N GLY A 22 13.42 -12.82 -5.91
CA GLY A 22 13.60 -12.01 -7.13
C GLY A 22 13.30 -10.52 -6.99
N LEU A 23 12.75 -10.06 -5.85
CA LEU A 23 12.51 -8.64 -5.62
C LEU A 23 13.83 -7.90 -5.35
N GLN A 24 14.06 -6.80 -6.08
CA GLN A 24 15.26 -5.97 -5.96
C GLN A 24 14.89 -4.49 -6.02
N GLY A 25 15.60 -3.65 -5.26
CA GLY A 25 15.34 -2.21 -5.20
C GLY A 25 14.25 -1.84 -4.20
N ASP A 26 13.78 -0.59 -4.31
CA ASP A 26 12.78 -0.04 -3.41
C ASP A 26 11.37 -0.38 -3.87
N VAL A 27 10.45 -0.52 -2.91
CA VAL A 27 9.03 -0.75 -3.16
C VAL A 27 8.31 0.55 -2.88
N ASP A 28 7.68 1.12 -3.90
CA ASP A 28 6.99 2.40 -3.80
C ASP A 28 5.58 2.22 -3.24
N ALA A 29 4.91 1.13 -3.60
CA ALA A 29 3.57 0.83 -3.09
C ALA A 29 3.31 -0.68 -3.02
N ALA A 30 2.43 -1.09 -2.11
CA ALA A 30 2.04 -2.48 -1.96
C ALA A 30 0.57 -2.61 -1.54
N PHE A 31 -0.11 -3.65 -2.02
CA PHE A 31 -1.46 -3.99 -1.57
C PHE A 31 -1.72 -5.49 -1.70
N ALA A 32 -2.78 -5.98 -1.05
CA ALA A 32 -3.17 -7.37 -1.09
C ALA A 32 -4.60 -7.54 -1.60
N TRP A 33 -4.81 -8.46 -2.53
CA TRP A 33 -6.15 -8.77 -3.03
C TRP A 33 -6.22 -10.21 -3.54
N ASP A 34 -7.31 -10.89 -3.24
CA ASP A 34 -7.61 -12.25 -3.70
C ASP A 34 -6.45 -13.26 -3.47
N GLY A 35 -5.94 -13.29 -2.23
CA GLY A 35 -4.84 -14.19 -1.87
C GLY A 35 -3.51 -13.86 -2.54
N ARG A 36 -3.36 -12.68 -3.15
CA ARG A 36 -2.13 -12.21 -3.80
C ARG A 36 -1.63 -10.92 -3.17
N THR A 37 -0.32 -10.76 -3.13
CA THR A 37 0.35 -9.51 -2.78
C THR A 37 0.94 -8.88 -4.03
N TYR A 38 0.67 -7.60 -4.21
CA TYR A 38 1.13 -6.79 -5.34
C TYR A 38 2.19 -5.83 -4.81
N LEU A 39 3.37 -5.84 -5.41
CA LEU A 39 4.48 -4.95 -5.07
C LEU A 39 4.82 -4.09 -6.28
N ILE A 40 4.81 -2.77 -6.11
CA ILE A 40 5.02 -1.79 -7.17
C ILE A 40 6.41 -1.18 -7.00
N GLN A 41 7.16 -1.14 -8.10
CA GLN A 41 8.52 -0.59 -8.16
C GLN A 41 8.65 0.23 -9.45
N GLY A 42 8.74 1.54 -9.32
CA GLY A 42 8.64 2.51 -10.41
C GLY A 42 7.37 2.29 -11.24
N SER A 43 7.54 2.04 -12.53
CA SER A 43 6.45 1.79 -13.47
C SER A 43 6.12 0.31 -13.65
N GLN A 44 6.53 -0.56 -12.72
CA GLN A 44 6.32 -2.00 -12.79
C GLN A 44 5.58 -2.52 -11.56
N VAL A 45 4.83 -3.61 -11.73
CA VAL A 45 4.19 -4.36 -10.65
C VAL A 45 4.60 -5.81 -10.71
N SER A 46 4.90 -6.40 -9.56
CA SER A 46 5.11 -7.83 -9.35
C SER A 46 3.98 -8.40 -8.50
N ILE A 47 3.50 -9.61 -8.85
CA ILE A 47 2.47 -10.31 -8.08
C ILE A 47 3.06 -11.55 -7.45
N TYR A 48 2.76 -11.75 -6.18
CA TYR A 48 3.18 -12.88 -5.37
C TYR A 48 1.97 -13.57 -4.76
N LEU A 49 1.98 -14.90 -4.70
CA LEU A 49 0.94 -15.67 -4.01
C LEU A 49 1.16 -15.57 -2.49
N SER A 50 0.10 -15.32 -1.71
CA SER A 50 0.19 -15.11 -0.24
C SER A 50 0.38 -16.41 0.57
N GLY A 51 0.67 -17.52 -0.11
CA GLY A 51 0.99 -18.81 0.51
C GLY A 51 2.43 -18.89 1.01
N GLN A 52 2.85 -20.09 1.45
CA GLN A 52 4.21 -20.29 1.95
C GLN A 52 5.25 -19.95 0.87
N GLY A 53 6.18 -19.05 1.24
CA GLY A 53 7.33 -18.68 0.43
C GLY A 53 7.10 -17.61 -0.64
N HIS A 54 5.93 -16.94 -0.64
CA HIS A 54 5.61 -15.84 -1.55
C HIS A 54 6.11 -16.09 -2.98
N ARG A 55 5.57 -17.10 -3.65
CA ARG A 55 5.99 -17.44 -5.01
C ARG A 55 5.51 -16.36 -5.98
N GLN A 56 6.41 -15.80 -6.78
CA GLN A 56 6.05 -14.86 -7.84
C GLN A 56 5.18 -15.54 -8.90
N VAL A 57 4.17 -14.84 -9.38
CA VAL A 57 3.31 -15.29 -10.48
C VAL A 57 4.11 -15.19 -11.79
N GLU A 58 4.02 -16.22 -12.62
CA GLU A 58 4.69 -16.27 -13.92
C GLU A 58 4.25 -15.10 -14.82
N GLY A 59 5.20 -14.53 -15.55
CA GLY A 59 4.96 -13.38 -16.44
C GLY A 59 4.97 -12.02 -15.75
N TYR A 60 5.38 -11.96 -14.48
CA TYR A 60 5.67 -10.71 -13.75
C TYR A 60 7.18 -10.49 -13.58
N PRO A 61 7.65 -9.23 -13.48
CA PRO A 61 6.87 -7.99 -13.42
C PRO A 61 6.22 -7.58 -14.76
N LYS A 62 5.13 -6.81 -14.68
CA LYS A 62 4.47 -6.16 -15.81
C LYS A 62 4.47 -4.65 -15.65
N ALA A 63 4.20 -3.92 -16.73
CA ALA A 63 3.99 -2.48 -16.66
C ALA A 63 2.77 -2.15 -15.79
N LEU A 64 2.93 -1.20 -14.87
CA LEU A 64 1.87 -0.74 -13.97
C LEU A 64 0.67 -0.19 -14.74
N GLN A 65 0.94 0.51 -15.84
CA GLN A 65 -0.08 1.07 -16.73
C GLN A 65 -0.94 -0.01 -17.38
N ASP A 66 -0.34 -1.14 -17.76
CA ASP A 66 -1.05 -2.25 -18.41
C ASP A 66 -1.86 -3.07 -17.40
N GLU A 67 -1.33 -3.25 -16.19
CA GLU A 67 -1.94 -4.11 -15.17
C GLU A 67 -2.98 -3.39 -14.29
N LEU A 68 -2.80 -2.10 -14.00
CA LEU A 68 -3.64 -1.31 -13.08
C LEU A 68 -4.21 -0.02 -13.71
N GLY A 69 -3.82 0.33 -14.94
CA GLY A 69 -4.34 1.53 -15.60
C GLY A 69 -3.76 2.84 -15.06
N VAL A 70 -2.69 2.79 -14.25
CA VAL A 70 -2.03 3.97 -13.64
C VAL A 70 -0.54 4.04 -14.00
N PRO A 71 0.04 5.24 -14.16
CA PRO A 71 1.44 5.38 -14.57
C PRO A 71 2.44 5.32 -13.41
N VAL A 72 2.01 5.66 -12.19
CA VAL A 72 2.85 5.77 -10.98
C VAL A 72 1.99 5.54 -9.73
N ALA A 73 2.62 5.12 -8.64
CA ALA A 73 2.01 4.96 -7.33
C ALA A 73 3.04 5.25 -6.22
N ASP A 74 2.74 6.22 -5.35
CA ASP A 74 3.50 6.50 -4.12
C ASP A 74 2.95 5.71 -2.93
N ALA A 75 1.69 5.28 -3.02
CA ALA A 75 1.06 4.38 -2.08
C ALA A 75 -0.14 3.67 -2.73
N ALA A 76 -0.52 2.53 -2.17
CA ALA A 76 -1.69 1.78 -2.61
C ALA A 76 -2.33 1.06 -1.43
N PHE A 77 -3.65 0.91 -1.44
CA PHE A 77 -4.33 0.06 -0.47
C PHE A 77 -5.64 -0.52 -1.02
N THR A 78 -6.01 -1.66 -0.47
CA THR A 78 -7.30 -2.31 -0.61
C THR A 78 -7.86 -2.53 0.79
N CYS A 79 -9.15 -2.25 1.00
CA CYS A 79 -9.78 -2.53 2.29
C CYS A 79 -10.28 -3.98 2.38
N PRO A 80 -10.36 -4.57 3.59
CA PRO A 80 -10.85 -5.93 3.76
C PRO A 80 -12.21 -6.15 3.08
N GLY A 81 -12.30 -7.19 2.24
CA GLY A 81 -13.51 -7.55 1.50
C GLY A 81 -13.85 -6.64 0.31
N SER A 82 -13.06 -5.60 0.04
CA SER A 82 -13.26 -4.72 -1.11
C SER A 82 -12.56 -5.25 -2.36
N THR A 83 -13.16 -4.96 -3.52
CA THR A 83 -12.56 -5.13 -4.85
C THR A 83 -11.96 -3.84 -5.38
N GLU A 84 -12.08 -2.74 -4.63
CA GLU A 84 -11.56 -1.43 -5.00
C GLU A 84 -10.13 -1.28 -4.51
N LEU A 85 -9.22 -1.04 -5.44
CA LEU A 85 -7.88 -0.56 -5.17
C LEU A 85 -7.88 0.97 -5.19
N TYR A 86 -7.25 1.56 -4.18
CA TYR A 86 -6.95 2.98 -4.14
C TYR A 86 -5.47 3.18 -4.36
N VAL A 87 -5.12 3.93 -5.41
CA VAL A 87 -3.72 4.27 -5.76
C VAL A 87 -3.52 5.75 -5.53
N ILE A 88 -2.48 6.11 -4.79
CA ILE A 88 -2.12 7.49 -4.45
C ILE A 88 -0.86 7.87 -5.21
N ALA A 89 -0.85 9.08 -5.78
CA ALA A 89 0.31 9.69 -6.42
C ALA A 89 0.25 11.21 -6.20
N GLY A 90 1.27 11.76 -5.54
CA GLY A 90 1.28 13.14 -5.05
C GLY A 90 0.10 13.41 -4.13
N ASP A 91 -0.63 14.48 -4.42
CA ASP A 91 -1.81 14.93 -3.67
C ASP A 91 -3.14 14.31 -4.16
N ARG A 92 -3.07 13.27 -5.02
CA ARG A 92 -4.24 12.68 -5.68
C ARG A 92 -4.34 11.19 -5.46
N MET A 93 -5.58 10.70 -5.51
CA MET A 93 -5.92 9.30 -5.45
C MET A 93 -6.77 8.90 -6.67
N ARG A 94 -6.61 7.67 -7.14
CA ARG A 94 -7.51 7.04 -8.12
C ARG A 94 -8.06 5.74 -7.57
N ARG A 95 -9.30 5.43 -7.95
CA ARG A 95 -9.93 4.14 -7.69
C ARG A 95 -9.75 3.23 -8.91
N VAL A 96 -9.42 1.97 -8.69
CA VAL A 96 -9.30 0.93 -9.71
C VAL A 96 -10.13 -0.28 -9.28
N ASP A 97 -11.10 -0.69 -10.10
CA ASP A 97 -11.86 -1.92 -9.87
C ASP A 97 -11.01 -3.12 -10.28
N LEU A 98 -10.59 -3.92 -9.30
CA LEU A 98 -9.70 -5.06 -9.52
C LEU A 98 -10.35 -6.22 -10.28
N THR A 99 -11.68 -6.24 -10.39
CA THR A 99 -12.45 -7.28 -11.10
C THR A 99 -12.55 -7.05 -12.61
N GLN A 100 -12.23 -5.84 -13.09
CA GLN A 100 -12.30 -5.50 -14.50
C GLN A 100 -11.08 -5.97 -15.28
N THR A 101 -11.26 -6.24 -16.58
CA THR A 101 -10.17 -6.59 -17.50
C THR A 101 -10.48 -6.02 -18.88
N PRO A 102 -9.69 -5.07 -19.40
CA PRO A 102 -8.56 -4.41 -18.74
C PRO A 102 -9.00 -3.56 -17.54
N ARG A 103 -8.12 -3.39 -16.56
CA ARG A 103 -8.38 -2.49 -15.42
C ARG A 103 -8.24 -1.04 -15.87
N HIS A 104 -9.18 -0.21 -15.45
CA HIS A 104 -9.15 1.22 -15.72
C HIS A 104 -9.11 2.01 -14.42
N ALA A 105 -8.22 2.99 -14.35
CA ALA A 105 -8.21 3.94 -13.27
C ALA A 105 -9.35 4.95 -13.48
N GLY A 106 -10.16 5.13 -12.44
CA GLY A 106 -11.22 6.11 -12.39
C GLY A 106 -10.69 7.56 -12.30
N GLU A 107 -11.60 8.45 -11.93
CA GLU A 107 -11.30 9.87 -11.80
C GLU A 107 -10.25 10.16 -10.72
N LEU A 108 -9.56 11.29 -10.89
CA LEU A 108 -8.61 11.81 -9.91
C LEU A 108 -9.38 12.46 -8.77
N LEU A 109 -9.19 11.94 -7.56
CA LEU A 109 -9.78 12.41 -6.32
C LEU A 109 -8.71 13.18 -5.53
N GLN A 110 -9.06 14.37 -5.06
CA GLN A 110 -8.15 15.19 -4.25
C GLN A 110 -8.02 14.61 -2.84
N LEU A 111 -6.79 14.51 -2.33
CA LEU A 111 -6.53 14.17 -0.94
C LEU A 111 -6.27 15.43 -0.11
N PRO A 112 -6.51 15.37 1.22
CA PRO A 112 -6.10 16.43 2.14
C PRO A 112 -4.58 16.40 2.43
N HIS A 113 -3.79 15.58 1.73
CA HIS A 113 -2.35 15.42 1.91
C HIS A 113 -1.63 15.85 0.65
N ASP A 114 -0.47 16.49 0.78
CA ASP A 114 0.38 16.88 -0.36
C ASP A 114 1.20 15.69 -0.92
N GLY A 115 1.16 14.54 -0.24
CA GLY A 115 1.89 13.32 -0.58
C GLY A 115 1.97 12.37 0.60
N VAL A 116 2.14 11.07 0.31
CA VAL A 116 2.30 9.99 1.29
C VAL A 116 3.40 9.05 0.83
N ASP A 117 4.01 8.32 1.76
CA ASP A 117 5.08 7.36 1.49
C ASP A 117 4.58 5.89 1.54
N GLY A 118 3.32 5.71 1.94
CA GLY A 118 2.70 4.41 2.04
C GLY A 118 1.24 4.50 2.51
N ALA A 119 0.49 3.43 2.30
CA ALA A 119 -0.88 3.32 2.77
C ALA A 119 -1.21 1.86 3.12
N MET A 120 -2.15 1.69 4.05
CA MET A 120 -2.74 0.39 4.35
C MET A 120 -4.20 0.58 4.78
N CYS A 121 -5.04 -0.43 4.55
CA CYS A 121 -6.37 -0.48 5.13
C CYS A 121 -6.57 -1.78 5.89
N THR A 122 -7.03 -1.68 7.14
CA THR A 122 -7.31 -2.81 8.03
C THR A 122 -8.76 -2.73 8.52
N ALA A 123 -9.15 -3.61 9.45
CA ALA A 123 -10.43 -3.51 10.13
C ALA A 123 -10.58 -2.20 10.94
N ASP A 124 -9.46 -1.56 11.31
CA ASP A 124 -9.43 -0.33 12.10
C ASP A 124 -9.46 0.95 11.25
N GLY A 125 -9.52 0.80 9.92
CA GLY A 125 -9.61 1.89 8.96
C GLY A 125 -8.38 2.01 8.06
N ILE A 126 -8.22 3.20 7.49
CA ILE A 126 -7.18 3.56 6.52
C ILE A 126 -6.07 4.28 7.25
N PHE A 127 -4.83 3.85 7.00
CA PHE A 127 -3.61 4.41 7.54
C PHE A 127 -2.80 4.97 6.37
N LEU A 128 -2.51 6.26 6.39
CA LEU A 128 -1.61 6.92 5.45
C LEU A 128 -0.32 7.28 6.16
N PHE A 129 0.82 6.96 5.57
CA PHE A 129 2.15 7.12 6.16
C PHE A 129 2.89 8.27 5.50
N ARG A 130 3.58 9.09 6.29
CA ARG A 130 4.44 10.17 5.79
C ARG A 130 5.55 10.45 6.80
N GLY A 131 6.80 10.24 6.41
CA GLY A 131 7.96 10.41 7.28
C GLY A 131 7.89 9.48 8.50
N ASP A 132 7.95 10.06 9.69
CA ASP A 132 7.89 9.37 10.98
C ASP A 132 6.46 9.25 11.54
N SER A 133 5.47 9.70 10.77
CA SER A 133 4.09 9.89 11.22
C SER A 133 3.10 9.13 10.35
N TYR A 134 1.94 8.81 10.93
CA TYR A 134 0.81 8.26 10.20
C TYR A 134 -0.50 8.96 10.54
N TYR A 135 -1.46 8.84 9.64
CA TYR A 135 -2.77 9.48 9.71
C TYR A 135 -3.85 8.41 9.54
N GLN A 136 -4.86 8.44 10.41
CA GLN A 136 -5.91 7.42 10.43
C GLN A 136 -7.28 8.00 10.04
N TYR A 137 -7.99 7.30 9.16
CA TYR A 137 -9.34 7.60 8.72
C TYR A 137 -10.21 6.35 8.86
N ARG A 138 -11.48 6.48 9.23
CA ARG A 138 -12.37 5.31 9.41
C ARG A 138 -12.89 4.77 8.09
N SER A 139 -12.98 5.60 7.06
CA SER A 139 -13.45 5.21 5.74
C SER A 139 -12.85 6.09 4.64
N VAL A 140 -12.99 5.63 3.39
CA VAL A 140 -12.59 6.41 2.20
C VAL A 140 -13.40 7.70 2.12
N ASP A 141 -14.69 7.67 2.46
CA ASP A 141 -15.54 8.87 2.48
C ASP A 141 -15.05 9.91 3.48
N GLU A 142 -14.57 9.47 4.66
CA GLU A 142 -13.98 10.38 5.64
C GLU A 142 -12.67 10.99 5.15
N LEU A 143 -11.82 10.18 4.51
CA LEU A 143 -10.57 10.65 3.90
C LEU A 143 -10.83 11.70 2.80
N LEU A 144 -11.77 11.43 1.90
CA LEU A 144 -12.10 12.32 0.77
C LEU A 144 -12.89 13.55 1.20
N GLY A 145 -13.66 13.47 2.29
CA GLY A 145 -14.41 14.59 2.84
C GLY A 145 -13.59 15.51 3.76
N ALA A 146 -12.39 15.10 4.15
CA ALA A 146 -11.54 15.87 5.04
C ALA A 146 -10.97 17.12 4.35
N ARG A 147 -11.05 18.27 5.02
CA ARG A 147 -10.51 19.55 4.52
C ARG A 147 -9.02 19.74 4.83
N GLN A 148 -8.52 19.03 5.83
CA GLN A 148 -7.14 19.04 6.30
C GLN A 148 -6.76 17.63 6.75
N PRO A 149 -5.45 17.29 6.81
CA PRO A 149 -4.99 16.02 7.35
C PRO A 149 -5.58 15.76 8.75
N ALA A 150 -5.80 14.49 9.07
CA ALA A 150 -6.04 14.10 10.46
C ALA A 150 -4.83 14.50 11.34
N PRO A 151 -4.96 14.56 12.67
CA PRO A 151 -3.80 14.75 13.53
C PRO A 151 -2.77 13.63 13.31
N PRO A 152 -1.46 13.96 13.16
CA PRO A 152 -0.43 12.96 12.98
C PRO A 152 -0.26 12.13 14.25
N LYS A 153 0.02 10.84 14.07
CA LYS A 153 0.35 9.87 15.12
C LYS A 153 1.75 9.31 14.89
N SER A 154 2.43 8.87 15.94
CA SER A 154 3.84 8.48 15.85
C SER A 154 3.99 7.03 15.43
N ILE A 155 4.70 6.79 14.32
CA ILE A 155 5.02 5.42 13.88
C ILE A 155 5.91 4.73 14.93
N ALA A 156 6.91 5.43 15.46
CA ALA A 156 7.87 4.87 16.41
C ALA A 156 7.17 4.39 17.70
N VAL A 157 6.27 5.20 18.25
CA VAL A 157 5.55 4.86 19.49
C VAL A 157 4.46 3.84 19.23
N ASP A 158 3.57 4.09 18.27
CA ASP A 158 2.33 3.33 18.15
C ASP A 158 2.51 2.02 17.38
N LEU A 159 3.46 1.95 16.43
CA LEU A 159 3.71 0.75 15.64
C LEU A 159 4.96 0.00 16.09
N PHE A 160 6.05 0.71 16.38
CA PHE A 160 7.31 0.10 16.82
C PHE A 160 7.47 -0.01 18.35
N HIS A 161 6.52 0.53 19.13
CA HIS A 161 6.55 0.46 20.60
C HIS A 161 7.87 0.99 21.19
N CYS A 162 8.48 1.99 20.54
CA CYS A 162 9.66 2.66 21.06
C CYS A 162 9.30 3.49 22.31
N PRO A 163 10.19 3.54 23.32
CA PRO A 163 10.00 4.43 24.46
C PRO A 163 10.02 5.89 24.00
N GLN A 164 9.30 6.73 24.74
CA GLN A 164 9.31 8.20 24.56
C GLN A 164 10.54 8.84 25.19
#